data_AF-A0A9D5KDQ9-F1
#
_entry.id   AF-A0A9D5KDQ9-F1
#
_cell.length_a   1.000
_cell.length_b   1.000
_cell.length_c   1.000
_cell.angle_alpha   90.00
_cell.angle_beta   90.00
_cell.angle_gamma   90.00
#
_symmetry.space_group_name_H-M   'P 1'
#
loop_
_entity.id
_entity.type
_entity.pdbx_description
1 polymer ?
#
loop_
_entity_poly.entity_id
_entity_poly.type
_entity_poly.pdbx_seq_one_letter_code
_entity_poly.pdbx_strand_id
1 'polypeptide(L)'
;MPVTIDRRPDQDLSILTATGVVTNEQMFAAQNDLYAETPTLLHLWDMTRASLERITVEGVREFAEKATTLGKARKGGRTAVVAGTDLQYGLARMSEAFGTVEDRPYELRLFKKRAEAMAWLTGPG
;
A
#
# COMPACT_ATOMS: atom_id res chain seq x y z
N MET A 1 14.45 9.78 -1.05
CA MET A 1 12.97 9.76 -1.16
C MET A 1 12.43 9.13 0.11
N PRO A 2 11.35 9.65 0.72
CA PRO A 2 10.87 9.17 2.02
C PRO A 2 10.16 7.81 1.97
N VAL A 3 9.85 7.32 0.76
CA VAL A 3 9.36 5.96 0.52
C VAL A 3 10.43 5.18 -0.24
N THR A 4 10.80 4.01 0.25
CA THR A 4 11.74 3.08 -0.40
C THR A 4 11.05 1.77 -0.73
N ILE A 5 11.48 1.11 -1.82
CA ILE A 5 10.92 -0.18 -2.26
C ILE A 5 12.01 -1.25 -2.19
N ASP A 6 11.77 -2.31 -1.43
CA ASP A 6 12.54 -3.55 -1.42
C ASP A 6 11.75 -4.61 -2.20
N ARG A 7 12.24 -4.98 -3.40
CA ARG A 7 11.59 -5.98 -4.28
C ARG A 7 12.23 -7.34 -4.09
N ARG A 8 11.40 -8.35 -3.82
CA ARG A 8 11.78 -9.74 -3.57
C ARG A 8 10.98 -10.65 -4.51
N PRO A 9 11.34 -10.69 -5.81
CA PRO A 9 10.58 -11.45 -6.81
C PRO A 9 10.60 -12.97 -6.53
N ASP A 10 11.63 -13.48 -5.87
CA ASP A 10 11.74 -14.86 -5.38
C ASP A 10 10.65 -15.23 -4.35
N GLN A 11 10.11 -14.23 -3.66
CA GLN A 11 9.04 -14.36 -2.67
C GLN A 11 7.72 -13.76 -3.17
N ASP A 12 7.68 -13.32 -4.43
CA ASP A 12 6.58 -12.58 -5.03
C ASP A 12 6.10 -11.41 -4.15
N LEU A 13 7.05 -10.69 -3.55
CA LEU A 13 6.80 -9.68 -2.53
C LEU A 13 7.54 -8.37 -2.81
N SER A 14 6.83 -7.25 -2.71
CA SER A 14 7.43 -5.91 -2.63
C SER A 14 7.09 -5.23 -1.31
N ILE A 15 8.11 -4.71 -0.63
CA ILE A 15 7.98 -4.00 0.65
C ILE A 15 8.26 -2.52 0.43
N LEU A 16 7.23 -1.70 0.62
CA LEU A 16 7.31 -0.25 0.59
C LEU A 16 7.40 0.26 2.02
N THR A 17 8.47 0.98 2.32
CA THR A 17 8.70 1.53 3.66
C THR A 17 8.69 3.04 3.58
N ALA A 18 7.72 3.67 4.26
CA ALA A 18 7.61 5.12 4.35
C ALA A 18 8.24 5.63 5.66
N THR A 19 8.99 6.72 5.57
CA THR A 19 9.74 7.32 6.69
C THR A 19 9.69 8.84 6.64
N GLY A 20 9.61 9.49 7.80
CA GLY A 20 9.57 10.95 7.88
C GLY A 20 8.25 11.53 7.34
N VAL A 21 8.25 12.82 6.99
CA VAL A 21 7.06 13.48 6.44
C VAL A 21 6.86 13.06 4.98
N VAL A 22 5.69 12.52 4.67
CA VAL A 22 5.33 12.05 3.33
C VAL A 22 4.21 12.91 2.74
N THR A 23 4.40 13.34 1.49
CA THR A 23 3.41 14.10 0.71
C THR A 23 2.64 13.22 -0.27
N ASN A 24 1.52 13.73 -0.78
CA ASN A 24 0.76 13.07 -1.85
C ASN A 24 1.66 12.72 -3.05
N GLU A 25 2.46 13.69 -3.51
CA GLU A 25 3.39 13.52 -4.64
C GLU A 25 4.34 12.34 -4.42
N GLN A 26 4.90 12.21 -3.22
CA GLN A 26 5.83 11.13 -2.89
C GLN A 26 5.16 9.76 -2.82
N MET A 27 3.91 9.71 -2.34
CA MET A 27 3.10 8.47 -2.40
C MET A 27 2.82 8.08 -3.86
N PHE A 28 2.46 9.03 -4.72
CA PHE A 28 2.22 8.75 -6.14
C PHE A 28 3.48 8.33 -6.89
N ALA A 29 4.62 8.95 -6.60
CA ALA A 29 5.91 8.54 -7.14
C ALA A 29 6.24 7.09 -6.75
N ALA A 30 6.10 6.75 -5.47
CA ALA A 30 6.33 5.38 -5.00
C ALA A 30 5.38 4.36 -5.63
N GLN A 31 4.10 4.72 -5.83
CA GLN A 31 3.15 3.87 -6.53
C GLN A 31 3.54 3.69 -8.00
N ASN A 32 3.96 4.76 -8.70
CA ASN A 32 4.46 4.64 -10.07
C ASN A 32 5.66 3.71 -10.14
N ASP A 33 6.66 3.91 -9.27
CA ASP A 33 7.87 3.10 -9.24
C ASP A 33 7.54 1.63 -8.98
N LEU A 34 6.60 1.34 -8.08
CA LEU A 34 6.16 -0.02 -7.77
C LEU A 34 5.60 -0.76 -9.00
N TYR A 35 4.91 -0.05 -9.89
CA TYR A 35 4.28 -0.61 -11.09
C TYR A 35 5.04 -0.31 -12.39
N ALA A 36 6.23 0.29 -12.32
CA ALA A 36 7.04 0.61 -13.50
C ALA A 36 7.60 -0.65 -14.20
N GLU A 37 7.74 -1.74 -13.43
CA GLU A 37 8.12 -3.08 -13.90
C GLU A 37 6.98 -4.07 -13.62
N THR A 38 7.17 -5.34 -13.94
CA THR A 38 6.21 -6.39 -13.56
C THR A 38 6.05 -6.41 -12.03
N PRO A 39 4.87 -6.06 -11.51
CA PRO A 39 4.68 -5.96 -10.07
C PRO A 39 4.51 -7.35 -9.46
N THR A 40 5.07 -7.55 -8.28
CA THR A 40 4.84 -8.74 -7.45
C THR A 40 3.38 -8.83 -6.99
N LEU A 41 2.84 -10.03 -6.73
CA LEU A 41 1.46 -10.17 -6.25
C LEU A 41 1.26 -9.71 -4.82
N LEU A 42 2.29 -9.83 -3.96
CA LEU A 42 2.21 -9.46 -2.55
C LEU A 42 2.86 -8.11 -2.30
N HIS A 43 2.11 -7.17 -1.73
CA HIS A 43 2.63 -5.85 -1.35
C HIS A 43 2.48 -5.59 0.14
N LEU A 44 3.55 -5.11 0.78
CA LEU A 44 3.52 -4.57 2.14
C LEU A 44 3.77 -3.05 2.08
N TRP A 45 2.85 -2.24 2.57
CA TRP A 45 3.06 -0.82 2.84
C TRP A 45 3.28 -0.60 4.34
N ASP A 46 4.51 -0.36 4.75
CA ASP A 46 4.88 -0.03 6.12
C ASP A 46 4.94 1.48 6.32
N MET A 47 3.91 2.04 6.98
CA MET A 47 3.77 3.47 7.25
C MET A 47 4.18 3.83 8.69
N THR A 48 4.63 2.87 9.50
CA THR A 48 4.81 3.03 10.96
C THR A 48 5.80 4.13 11.34
N ARG A 49 6.74 4.46 10.44
CA ARG A 49 7.77 5.50 10.64
C ARG A 49 7.49 6.79 9.85
N ALA A 50 6.30 6.93 9.26
CA ALA A 50 5.92 8.08 8.45
C ALA A 50 4.96 9.03 9.19
N SER A 51 5.12 10.34 8.99
CA SER A 51 4.07 11.32 9.24
C SER A 51 3.28 11.53 7.95
N LEU A 52 1.95 11.40 8.04
CA LEU A 52 1.01 11.57 6.92
C LEU A 52 0.19 12.86 7.04
N GLU A 53 0.64 13.82 7.84
CA GLU A 53 -0.04 15.11 8.04
C GLU A 53 -0.19 15.94 6.76
N ARG A 54 0.63 15.66 5.73
CA ARG A 54 0.61 16.33 4.43
C ARG A 54 -0.20 15.57 3.38
N ILE A 55 -0.82 14.46 3.76
CA ILE A 55 -1.73 13.71 2.89
C ILE A 55 -3.13 14.33 2.98
N THR A 56 -3.71 14.61 1.83
CA THR A 56 -5.08 15.17 1.74
C THR A 56 -6.09 14.08 1.44
N VAL A 57 -7.37 14.33 1.74
CA VAL A 57 -8.46 13.39 1.43
C VAL A 57 -8.56 13.16 -0.09
N GLU A 58 -8.43 14.21 -0.89
CA GLU A 58 -8.37 14.16 -2.35
C GLU A 58 -7.22 13.26 -2.81
N GLY A 59 -6.03 13.43 -2.21
CA GLY A 59 -4.87 12.60 -2.51
C GLY A 59 -5.10 11.13 -2.18
N VAL A 60 -5.76 10.81 -1.06
CA VAL A 60 -6.13 9.42 -0.71
C VAL A 60 -7.08 8.83 -1.74
N ARG A 61 -8.08 9.59 -2.19
CA ARG A 61 -9.05 9.17 -3.20
C ARG A 61 -8.37 8.85 -4.53
N GLU A 62 -7.61 9.81 -5.07
CA GLU A 62 -6.85 9.65 -6.31
C GLU A 62 -5.84 8.49 -6.21
N PHE A 63 -5.18 8.32 -5.07
CA PHE A 63 -4.26 7.21 -4.83
C PHE A 63 -4.97 5.86 -4.88
N ALA A 64 -6.16 5.75 -4.27
CA ALA A 64 -6.96 4.54 -4.27
C ALA A 64 -7.47 4.18 -5.67
N GLU A 65 -8.00 5.15 -6.42
CA GLU A 65 -8.47 4.97 -7.80
C GLU A 65 -7.34 4.48 -8.73
N LYS A 66 -6.16 5.09 -8.60
CA LYS A 66 -4.97 4.69 -9.35
C LYS A 66 -4.47 3.31 -8.93
N ALA A 67 -4.51 2.98 -7.64
CA ALA A 67 -4.14 1.65 -7.13
C ALA A 67 -5.05 0.56 -7.71
N THR A 68 -6.36 0.82 -7.83
CA THR A 68 -7.32 -0.10 -8.45
C THR A 68 -7.01 -0.30 -9.94
N THR A 69 -6.69 0.77 -10.66
CA THR A 69 -6.38 0.72 -12.09
C THR A 69 -5.09 -0.05 -12.37
N LEU A 70 -3.99 0.31 -11.71
CA LEU A 70 -2.69 -0.35 -11.87
C LEU A 70 -2.71 -1.79 -11.31
N GLY A 71 -3.49 -2.02 -10.26
CA GLY A 71 -3.61 -3.30 -9.60
C GLY A 71 -4.19 -4.41 -10.46
N LYS A 72 -4.78 -4.11 -11.63
CA LYS A 72 -5.30 -5.12 -12.57
C LYS A 72 -4.22 -6.12 -12.98
N ALA A 73 -2.95 -5.70 -13.02
CA ALA A 73 -1.79 -6.56 -13.28
C ALA A 73 -1.50 -7.55 -12.13
N ARG A 74 -2.08 -7.35 -10.94
CA ARG A 74 -1.92 -8.18 -9.73
C ARG A 74 -3.21 -8.90 -9.35
N LYS A 75 -3.97 -9.39 -10.34
CA LYS A 75 -5.21 -10.12 -10.07
C LYS A 75 -4.93 -11.31 -9.15
N GLY A 76 -5.68 -11.41 -8.05
CA GLY A 76 -5.49 -12.44 -7.02
C GLY A 76 -4.36 -12.14 -6.02
N GLY A 77 -3.72 -10.97 -6.12
CA GLY A 77 -2.69 -10.55 -5.19
C GLY A 77 -3.22 -10.10 -3.83
N ARG A 78 -2.30 -9.77 -2.92
CA ARG A 78 -2.61 -9.30 -1.57
C ARG A 78 -1.82 -8.04 -1.25
N THR A 79 -2.44 -7.08 -0.57
CA THR A 79 -1.83 -5.82 -0.13
C THR A 79 -2.08 -5.63 1.35
N ALA A 80 -1.02 -5.61 2.15
CA ALA A 80 -1.10 -5.28 3.56
C ALA A 80 -0.62 -3.85 3.78
N VAL A 81 -1.38 -3.08 4.56
CA VAL A 81 -0.96 -1.74 5.01
C VAL A 81 -0.77 -1.77 6.52
N VAL A 82 0.41 -1.40 6.99
CA VAL A 82 0.73 -1.30 8.41
C VAL A 82 0.64 0.17 8.82
N ALA A 83 -0.35 0.47 9.64
CA ALA A 83 -0.59 1.80 10.21
C ALA A 83 -0.37 1.76 11.72
N GLY A 84 0.62 2.50 12.19
CA GLY A 84 1.01 2.59 13.60
C GLY A 84 0.26 3.67 14.40
N THR A 85 -0.44 4.60 13.74
CA THR A 85 -1.20 5.67 14.40
C THR A 85 -2.65 5.74 13.92
N ASP A 86 -3.51 6.38 14.70
CA ASP A 86 -4.94 6.53 14.36
C ASP A 86 -5.16 7.34 13.07
N LEU A 87 -4.34 8.38 12.84
CA LEU A 87 -4.37 9.13 11.59
C LEU A 87 -4.04 8.23 10.39
N GLN A 88 -2.94 7.47 10.47
CA GLN A 88 -2.54 6.53 9.42
C GLN A 88 -3.63 5.49 9.16
N TYR A 89 -4.23 4.96 10.23
CA TYR A 89 -5.30 3.97 10.13
C TYR A 89 -6.56 4.55 9.47
N GLY A 90 -6.93 5.77 9.84
CA GLY A 90 -8.05 6.51 9.24
C GLY A 90 -7.85 6.75 7.74
N LEU A 91 -6.68 7.24 7.33
CA LEU A 91 -6.35 7.46 5.92
C LEU A 91 -6.36 6.13 5.13
N ALA A 92 -5.79 5.06 5.69
CA ALA A 92 -5.76 3.75 5.04
C ALA A 92 -7.16 3.14 4.87
N ARG A 93 -8.04 3.31 5.87
CA ARG A 93 -9.45 2.94 5.78
C ARG A 93 -10.22 3.74 4.73
N MET A 94 -9.94 5.03 4.59
CA MET A 94 -10.53 5.82 3.51
C MET A 94 -10.08 5.31 2.14
N SER A 95 -8.79 5.01 1.96
CA SER A 95 -8.29 4.39 0.73
C SER A 95 -8.97 3.06 0.44
N GLU A 96 -9.15 2.22 1.47
CA GLU A 96 -9.89 0.96 1.36
C GLU A 96 -11.32 1.18 0.89
N ALA A 97 -12.03 2.17 1.43
CA ALA A 97 -13.42 2.48 1.09
C ALA A 97 -13.59 3.12 -0.30
N PHE A 98 -12.63 3.93 -0.76
CA PHE A 98 -12.67 4.55 -2.09
C PHE A 98 -12.46 3.53 -3.21
N GLY A 99 -11.76 2.43 -2.98
CA GLY A 99 -11.78 1.30 -3.91
C GLY A 99 -13.00 0.44 -3.63
N THR A 100 -14.01 0.51 -4.49
CA THR A 100 -15.17 -0.37 -4.46
C THR A 100 -14.74 -1.84 -4.43
N VAL A 101 -15.31 -2.63 -3.53
CA VAL A 101 -14.99 -4.06 -3.32
C VAL A 101 -15.17 -4.88 -4.61
N GLU A 102 -16.08 -4.46 -5.50
CA GLU A 102 -16.38 -5.15 -6.75
C GLU A 102 -15.32 -4.95 -7.85
N ASP A 103 -14.50 -3.89 -7.76
CA ASP A 103 -13.51 -3.54 -8.80
C ASP A 103 -12.06 -3.78 -8.38
N ARG A 104 -11.80 -4.14 -7.11
CA ARG A 104 -10.42 -4.31 -6.65
C ARG A 104 -9.89 -5.71 -7.02
N PRO A 105 -8.86 -5.80 -7.88
CA PRO A 105 -8.36 -7.09 -8.37
C PRO A 105 -7.50 -7.85 -7.35
N TYR A 106 -7.27 -7.28 -6.17
CA TYR A 106 -6.43 -7.84 -5.10
C TYR A 106 -7.11 -7.62 -3.73
N GLU A 107 -6.81 -8.49 -2.77
CA GLU A 107 -7.24 -8.28 -1.38
C GLU A 107 -6.40 -7.18 -0.72
N LEU A 108 -7.07 -6.30 0.04
CA LEU A 108 -6.41 -5.29 0.87
C LEU A 108 -6.79 -5.52 2.33
N ARG A 109 -5.81 -5.48 3.23
CA ARG A 109 -6.06 -5.53 4.68
C ARG A 109 -5.15 -4.57 5.44
N LEU A 110 -5.69 -4.03 6.52
CA LEU A 110 -5.01 -3.10 7.42
C LEU A 110 -4.51 -3.82 8.67
N PHE A 111 -3.31 -3.48 9.12
CA PHE A 111 -2.68 -4.07 10.29
C PHE A 111 -2.07 -2.99 11.19
N LYS A 112 -2.04 -3.27 12.49
CA LYS A 112 -1.30 -2.43 13.45
C LYS A 112 0.17 -2.82 13.57
N LYS A 113 0.50 -4.09 13.27
CA LYS A 113 1.85 -4.63 13.43
C LYS A 113 2.35 -5.25 12.13
N ARG A 114 3.61 -4.96 11.82
CA ARG A 114 4.31 -5.50 10.65
C ARG A 114 4.36 -7.03 10.64
N ALA A 115 4.58 -7.66 11.79
CA ALA A 115 4.66 -9.12 11.88
C ALA A 115 3.34 -9.81 11.47
N GLU A 116 2.20 -9.27 11.89
CA GLU A 116 0.87 -9.78 11.55
C GLU A 116 0.58 -9.60 10.05
N ALA A 117 0.93 -8.44 9.49
CA ALA A 117 0.81 -8.18 8.05
C ALA A 117 1.63 -9.17 7.22
N MET A 118 2.89 -9.41 7.62
CA MET A 118 3.77 -10.35 6.93
C MET A 118 3.26 -11.79 7.01
N ALA A 119 2.78 -12.21 8.17
CA ALA A 119 2.19 -13.54 8.35
C ALA A 119 0.97 -13.74 7.44
N TRP A 120 0.12 -12.71 7.29
CA TRP A 120 -1.01 -12.77 6.37
C TRP A 120 -0.59 -12.79 4.89
N LEU A 121 0.39 -11.97 4.49
CA LEU A 121 0.88 -11.92 3.10
C LEU A 121 1.51 -13.23 2.66
N THR A 122 2.23 -13.91 3.56
CA THR A 122 3.01 -15.13 3.25
C THR A 122 2.29 -16.41 3.66
N GLY A 123 1.20 -16.30 4.42
CA GLY A 123 0.38 -17.43 4.83
C GLY A 123 -0.49 -17.97 3.69
N PRO A 124 -1.06 -19.18 3.88
CA PRO A 124 -2.00 -19.76 2.93
C PRO A 124 -3.20 -18.81 2.74
N GLY A 125 -3.62 -18.65 1.48
CA GLY A 125 -4.81 -17.90 1.10
C GLY A 125 -6.10 -18.65 1.41
#